data_AF-A0A2D9GDV7-F1
#
_entry.id   AF-A0A2D9GDV7-F1
#
_cell.length_a   1.000
_cell.length_b   1.000
_cell.length_c   1.000
_cell.angle_alpha   90.00
_cell.angle_beta   90.00
_cell.angle_gamma   90.00
#
_symmetry.space_group_name_H-M   'P 1'
#
loop_
_entity.id
_entity.type
_entity.pdbx_description
1 polymer ?
#
loop_
_entity_poly.entity_id
_entity_poly.type
_entity_poly.pdbx_seq_one_letter_code
_entity_poly.pdbx_strand_id
1 'polypeptide(L)'
;MIYRLTIISIFFTFCNIVTSAQINPNLFGFCTSNSFTYVNTYGTSFLSKVDGLSPKVLRFPGGTIGNFYHPKGEAYGFRVTDVEKYYKGRFSNRVH
;
A
#
# COMPACT_ATOMS: atom_id res chain seq x y z
N MET A 1 -17.59 -44.49 -9.30
CA MET A 1 -17.52 -43.19 -10.01
C MET A 1 -18.54 -42.18 -9.48
N ILE A 2 -19.80 -42.59 -9.28
CA ILE A 2 -20.92 -41.73 -8.82
C ILE A 2 -20.65 -41.06 -7.46
N TYR A 3 -20.22 -41.81 -6.43
CA TYR A 3 -19.94 -41.24 -5.09
C TYR A 3 -18.86 -40.15 -5.07
N ARG A 4 -17.87 -40.20 -5.98
CA ARG A 4 -16.84 -39.15 -6.11
C ARG A 4 -17.44 -37.85 -6.64
N LEU A 5 -18.32 -37.95 -7.64
CA LEU A 5 -19.03 -36.78 -8.18
C LEU A 5 -19.97 -36.17 -7.15
N THR A 6 -20.65 -36.99 -6.34
CA THR A 6 -21.53 -36.52 -5.27
C THR A 6 -20.75 -35.77 -4.18
N ILE A 7 -19.60 -36.29 -3.75
CA ILE A 7 -18.76 -35.63 -2.73
C ILE A 7 -18.22 -34.29 -3.26
N ILE A 8 -17.77 -34.25 -4.51
CA ILE A 8 -17.30 -33.01 -5.14
C ILE A 8 -18.45 -31.99 -5.22
N SER A 9 -19.64 -32.43 -5.62
CA SER A 9 -20.82 -31.55 -5.67
C SER A 9 -21.16 -30.98 -4.30
N ILE A 10 -21.21 -31.80 -3.25
CA ILE A 10 -21.50 -31.36 -1.88
C ILE A 10 -20.45 -30.36 -1.38
N PHE A 11 -19.17 -30.61 -1.68
CA PHE A 11 -18.07 -29.72 -1.33
C PHE A 11 -18.22 -28.33 -1.97
N PHE A 12 -18.55 -28.28 -3.27
CA PHE A 12 -18.82 -27.01 -3.95
C PHE A 12 -20.03 -26.28 -3.37
N THR A 13 -21.12 -26.98 -3.03
CA THR A 13 -22.28 -26.32 -2.41
C THR A 13 -21.93 -25.75 -1.03
N PHE A 14 -21.12 -26.46 -0.23
CA PHE A 14 -20.71 -26.03 1.10
C PHE A 14 -19.82 -24.77 1.06
N CYS A 15 -18.90 -24.68 0.09
CA CYS A 15 -18.07 -23.49 -0.12
C CYS A 15 -18.88 -22.23 -0.48
N ASN A 16 -20.03 -22.38 -1.16
CA ASN A 16 -20.89 -21.25 -1.54
C ASN A 16 -21.78 -20.76 -0.37
N ILE A 17 -21.98 -21.56 0.67
CA ILE A 17 -22.80 -21.20 1.85
C ILE A 17 -21.98 -20.39 2.87
N VAL A 18 -20.65 -20.46 2.81
CA VAL A 18 -19.79 -19.59 3.63
C VAL A 18 -19.98 -18.16 3.15
N THR A 19 -20.74 -17.39 3.91
CA THR A 19 -20.91 -15.96 3.67
C THR A 19 -19.53 -15.29 3.77
N SER A 20 -19.08 -14.75 2.64
CA SER A 20 -17.91 -13.87 2.63
C SER A 20 -18.16 -12.74 3.62
N ALA A 21 -17.21 -12.48 4.52
CA ALA A 21 -17.20 -11.23 5.26
C ALA A 21 -17.30 -10.04 4.28
N GLN A 22 -17.96 -8.96 4.71
CA GLN A 22 -18.03 -7.74 3.90
C GLN A 22 -16.60 -7.30 3.54
N ILE A 23 -16.29 -7.29 2.24
CA ILE A 23 -14.97 -6.86 1.77
C ILE A 23 -14.82 -5.39 2.10
N ASN A 24 -13.75 -5.03 2.80
CA ASN A 24 -13.44 -3.63 3.07
C ASN A 24 -13.26 -2.90 1.71
N PRO A 25 -14.06 -1.88 1.40
CA PRO A 25 -13.91 -1.15 0.13
C PRO A 25 -12.53 -0.49 0.00
N ASN A 26 -11.83 -0.28 1.12
CA ASN A 26 -10.50 0.29 1.19
C ASN A 26 -9.38 -0.76 1.14
N LEU A 27 -9.68 -2.01 0.74
CA LEU A 27 -8.71 -3.10 0.69
C LEU A 27 -7.55 -2.79 -0.29
N PHE A 28 -7.86 -2.19 -1.43
CA PHE A 28 -6.88 -1.84 -2.44
C PHE A 28 -6.43 -0.38 -2.26
N GLY A 29 -5.24 -0.23 -1.70
CA GLY A 29 -4.57 1.05 -1.54
C GLY A 29 -3.07 0.95 -1.86
N PHE A 30 -2.38 2.08 -1.77
CA PHE A 30 -0.93 2.11 -1.92
C PHE A 30 -0.28 2.98 -0.85
N CYS A 31 1.03 2.78 -0.65
CA CYS A 31 1.81 3.41 0.40
C CYS A 31 2.95 4.21 -0.24
N THR A 32 3.18 5.41 0.26
CA THR A 32 4.25 6.31 -0.20
C THR A 32 4.98 6.87 1.02
N SER A 33 6.31 6.79 1.00
CA SER A 33 7.17 7.32 2.05
C SER A 33 7.42 8.81 1.81
N ASN A 34 8.30 9.13 0.88
CA ASN A 34 8.79 10.47 0.53
C ASN A 34 8.80 10.65 -1.00
N SER A 35 8.05 9.82 -1.73
CA SER A 35 8.03 9.87 -3.19
C SER A 35 7.59 11.22 -3.72
N PHE A 36 6.72 11.96 -3.00
CA PHE A 36 6.30 13.32 -3.36
C PHE A 36 7.46 14.33 -3.43
N THR A 37 8.58 14.06 -2.75
CA THR A 37 9.78 14.89 -2.78
C THR A 37 10.57 14.71 -4.08
N TYR A 38 10.49 13.52 -4.70
CA TYR A 38 11.34 13.15 -5.85
C TYR A 38 10.56 12.87 -7.13
N VAL A 39 9.23 12.74 -7.03
CA VAL A 39 8.33 12.46 -8.15
C VAL A 39 7.42 13.67 -8.34
N ASN A 40 7.35 14.17 -9.57
CA ASN A 40 6.31 15.11 -9.94
C ASN A 40 4.95 14.40 -9.94
N THR A 41 4.20 14.53 -8.84
CA THR A 41 2.90 13.88 -8.69
C THR A 41 1.80 14.51 -9.52
N TYR A 42 2.06 15.67 -10.14
CA TYR A 42 1.19 16.26 -11.14
C TYR A 42 1.57 15.82 -12.57
N GLY A 43 2.62 15.00 -12.72
CA GLY A 43 3.04 14.45 -14.00
C GLY A 43 2.01 13.47 -14.55
N THR A 44 1.73 13.59 -15.85
CA THR A 44 0.76 12.75 -16.58
C THR A 44 1.09 11.26 -16.51
N SER A 45 2.38 10.90 -16.47
CA SER A 45 2.84 9.51 -16.36
C SER A 45 2.62 8.90 -14.98
N PHE A 46 2.62 9.71 -13.91
CA PHE A 46 2.31 9.25 -12.57
C PHE A 46 0.80 9.12 -12.39
N LEU A 47 0.04 10.17 -12.74
CA LEU A 47 -1.41 10.20 -12.60
C LEU A 47 -2.09 9.09 -13.41
N SER A 48 -1.69 8.88 -14.67
CA SER A 48 -2.27 7.80 -15.49
C SER A 48 -2.09 6.40 -14.89
N LYS A 49 -0.98 6.14 -14.19
CA LYS A 49 -0.76 4.87 -13.48
C LYS A 49 -1.59 4.77 -12.21
N VAL A 50 -1.70 5.85 -11.44
CA VAL A 50 -2.55 5.90 -10.24
C VAL A 50 -4.02 5.71 -10.63
N ASP A 51 -4.47 6.35 -11.70
CA ASP A 51 -5.83 6.21 -12.22
C ASP A 51 -6.11 4.77 -12.67
N GLY A 52 -5.15 4.15 -13.38
CA GLY A 52 -5.26 2.73 -13.77
C GLY A 52 -5.32 1.76 -12.59
N LEU A 53 -4.65 2.07 -11.48
CA LEU A 53 -4.73 1.28 -10.23
C LEU A 53 -6.01 1.55 -9.44
N SER A 54 -6.63 2.73 -9.62
CA SER A 54 -7.82 3.22 -8.92
C SER A 54 -7.81 2.91 -7.40
N PRO A 55 -6.74 3.25 -6.66
CA PRO A 55 -6.65 2.95 -5.24
C PRO A 55 -7.69 3.72 -4.44
N LYS A 56 -8.24 3.08 -3.41
CA LYS A 56 -9.26 3.69 -2.53
C LYS A 56 -8.66 4.42 -1.35
N VAL A 57 -7.46 4.03 -0.94
CA VAL A 57 -6.73 4.67 0.16
C VAL A 57 -5.26 4.83 -0.16
N LEU A 58 -4.71 5.92 0.38
CA LEU A 58 -3.30 6.25 0.34
C LEU A 58 -2.76 6.28 1.76
N ARG A 59 -1.77 5.44 2.04
CA ARG A 59 -1.01 5.53 3.29
C ARG A 59 0.15 6.50 3.11
N PHE A 60 0.12 7.59 3.88
CA PHE A 60 1.21 8.55 3.99
C PHE A 60 1.21 9.19 5.39
N PRO A 61 2.37 9.44 6.01
CA PRO A 61 3.69 9.02 5.55
C PRO A 61 3.93 7.52 5.75
N GLY A 62 4.61 6.92 4.79
CA GLY A 62 4.74 5.47 4.67
C GLY A 62 6.12 4.93 5.07
N GLY A 63 6.13 3.66 5.48
CA GLY A 63 7.37 2.91 5.76
C GLY A 63 8.19 3.51 6.91
N THR A 64 9.46 3.12 6.99
CA THR A 64 10.40 3.54 8.04
C THR A 64 10.67 5.04 8.03
N ILE A 65 10.64 5.69 6.86
CA ILE A 65 10.79 7.14 6.70
C ILE A 65 9.66 7.90 7.42
N GLY A 66 8.48 7.28 7.57
CA GLY A 66 7.35 7.83 8.32
C GLY A 66 7.68 8.33 9.73
N ASN A 67 8.67 7.71 10.39
CA ASN A 67 9.10 8.08 11.75
C ASN A 67 9.81 9.43 11.83
N PHE A 68 10.21 10.01 10.68
CA PHE A 68 10.99 11.25 10.61
C PHE A 68 10.18 12.41 10.04
N TYR A 69 8.85 12.25 9.95
CA TYR A 69 7.93 13.32 9.58
C TYR A 69 7.49 14.10 10.81
N HIS A 70 7.44 15.42 10.65
CA HIS A 70 7.00 16.37 11.66
C HIS A 70 5.73 17.06 11.14
N PRO A 71 4.51 16.60 11.49
CA PRO A 71 3.27 16.98 10.81
C PRO A 71 2.95 18.49 10.77
N LYS A 72 3.57 19.28 11.66
CA LYS A 72 3.41 20.74 11.72
C LYS A 72 4.42 21.52 10.87
N GLY A 73 5.38 20.84 10.24
CA GLY A 73 6.38 21.44 9.35
C GLY A 73 5.94 21.43 7.89
N GLU A 74 6.57 22.28 7.08
CA GLU A 74 6.37 22.30 5.63
C GLU A 74 6.71 20.94 4.99
N ALA A 75 5.94 20.55 3.98
CA ALA A 75 6.01 19.21 3.37
C ALA A 75 5.92 18.07 4.42
N TYR A 76 5.07 18.26 5.45
CA TYR A 76 4.95 17.37 6.62
C TYR A 76 6.25 17.25 7.42
N GLY A 77 7.16 18.20 7.26
CA GLY A 77 8.35 18.41 8.05
C GLY A 77 9.37 17.28 7.96
N PHE A 78 9.48 16.57 6.84
CA PHE A 78 10.50 15.53 6.68
C PHE A 78 11.91 16.10 6.86
N ARG A 79 12.69 15.53 7.79
CA ARG A 79 14.06 15.97 8.10
C ARG A 79 15.07 14.86 7.80
N VAL A 80 15.82 15.03 6.72
CA VAL A 80 16.91 14.10 6.33
C VAL A 80 17.94 13.97 7.46
N THR A 81 18.23 15.05 8.18
CA THR A 81 19.15 15.07 9.31
C THR A 81 18.72 14.13 10.44
N ASP A 82 17.41 13.97 10.68
CA ASP A 82 16.90 13.05 11.69
C ASP A 82 17.11 11.61 11.24
N VAL A 83 16.89 11.35 9.94
CA VAL A 83 17.19 10.05 9.35
C VAL A 83 18.68 9.74 9.51
N GLU A 84 19.58 10.62 9.12
CA GLU A 84 21.04 10.41 9.21
C GLU A 84 21.50 10.17 10.66
N LYS A 85 20.96 10.94 11.60
CA LYS A 85 21.30 10.84 13.03
C LYS A 85 20.93 9.47 13.61
N TYR A 86 19.74 8.97 13.27
CA TYR A 86 19.19 7.75 13.87
C TYR A 86 19.43 6.50 13.00
N TYR A 87 19.72 6.67 11.71
CA TYR A 87 20.04 5.62 10.73
C TYR A 87 21.42 5.89 10.11
N LYS A 88 22.49 5.54 10.85
CA LYS A 88 23.89 5.55 10.39
C LYS A 88 24.16 4.53 9.26
N GLY A 89 23.63 4.74 8.06
CA GLY A 89 23.98 3.98 6.85
C GLY A 89 23.32 2.60 6.68
N ARG A 90 22.33 2.22 7.51
CA ARG A 90 21.53 0.99 7.28
C ARG A 90 20.28 1.23 6.42
N PHE A 91 20.08 2.44 5.91
CA PHE A 91 19.04 2.68 4.94
C PHE A 91 19.51 2.10 3.60
N SER A 92 18.71 1.20 3.02
CA SER A 92 19.01 0.67 1.70
C SER A 92 19.08 1.85 0.71
N ASN A 93 20.19 2.01 -0.01
CA ASN A 93 20.38 3.00 -1.10
C ASN A 93 19.48 2.73 -2.33
N ARG A 94 18.26 2.21 -2.13
CA ARG A 94 17.35 1.74 -3.19
C ARG A 94 16.59 2.89 -3.89
N VAL A 95 17.02 4.13 -3.69
CA VAL A 95 16.42 5.27 -4.39
C VAL A 95 17.56 6.18 -4.86
N HIS A 96 18.10 5.85 -6.04
CA HIS A 96 18.78 6.76 -6.94
C HIS A 96 17.97 6.81 -8.23
#